data_AF-A0A3D0SBH8-F1
#
_entry.id   AF-A0A3D0SBH8-F1
#
_cell.length_a   1.000
_cell.length_b   1.000
_cell.length_c   1.000
_cell.angle_alpha   90.00
_cell.angle_beta   90.00
_cell.angle_gamma   90.00
#
_symmetry.space_group_name_H-M   'P 1'
#
loop_
_entity.id
_entity.type
_entity.pdbx_description
1 polymer ?
#
loop_
_entity_poly.entity_id
_entity_poly.type
_entity_poly.pdbx_seq_one_letter_code
_entity_poly.pdbx_strand_id
1 'polypeptide(L)'
;MNIPRPPTAPEQFVAALKSEVFDSALADVTTSLRAGPPGRNPGDRAVALHAWFDGLDMRSQRMVLEVARDAAHATLFGVLCVLDGVRDIDDPPHSELILTAVNADGIRRLNPMEEALHDLLNATVHPPSEPAPK
;
A
#
# COMPACT_ATOMS: atom_id res chain seq x y z
N MET A 1 -10.71 36.20 -7.02
CA MET A 1 -9.37 36.02 -6.41
C MET A 1 -9.13 34.52 -6.34
N ASN A 2 -8.18 33.99 -7.11
CA ASN A 2 -7.89 32.55 -7.10
C ASN A 2 -6.97 32.28 -5.91
N ILE A 3 -7.43 31.52 -4.93
CA ILE A 3 -6.59 31.14 -3.78
C ILE A 3 -5.63 30.06 -4.29
N PRO A 4 -4.30 30.27 -4.27
CA PRO A 4 -3.34 29.26 -4.71
C PRO A 4 -3.52 27.99 -3.87
N ARG A 5 -3.51 26.82 -4.51
CA ARG A 5 -3.64 25.55 -3.79
C ARG A 5 -2.24 25.05 -3.45
N PRO A 6 -1.91 24.89 -2.16
CA PRO A 6 -0.60 24.39 -1.79
C PRO A 6 -0.35 23.03 -2.45
N PRO A 7 0.91 22.68 -2.74
CA PRO A 7 1.26 21.33 -3.16
C PRO A 7 0.74 20.28 -2.17
N THR A 8 0.56 19.06 -2.67
CA THR A 8 0.03 17.90 -1.92
C THR A 8 0.62 17.82 -0.52
N ALA A 9 -0.25 17.70 0.49
CA ALA A 9 0.14 17.49 1.87
C ALA A 9 0.60 16.03 2.12
N PRO A 10 1.47 15.77 3.11
CA PRO A 10 1.87 14.41 3.49
C PRO A 10 0.67 13.46 3.69
N GLU A 11 -0.39 13.91 4.35
CA GLU A 11 -1.59 13.11 4.63
C GLU A 11 -2.39 12.83 3.36
N GLN A 12 -2.47 13.80 2.46
CA GLN A 12 -3.09 13.63 1.14
C GLN A 12 -2.30 12.65 0.28
N PHE A 13 -0.97 12.71 0.35
CA PHE A 13 -0.08 11.80 -0.34
C PHE A 13 -0.24 10.36 0.18
N VAL A 14 -0.25 10.17 1.51
CA VAL A 14 -0.45 8.84 2.12
C VAL A 14 -1.85 8.30 1.84
N ALA A 15 -2.89 9.13 1.88
CA ALA A 15 -4.24 8.72 1.50
C ALA A 15 -4.30 8.27 0.03
N ALA A 16 -3.63 8.98 -0.88
CA ALA A 16 -3.52 8.57 -2.28
C ALA A 16 -2.75 7.24 -2.42
N LEU A 17 -1.63 7.05 -1.72
CA LEU A 17 -0.91 5.78 -1.74
C LEU A 17 -1.74 4.62 -1.17
N LYS A 18 -2.49 4.85 -0.10
CA LYS A 18 -3.40 3.84 0.44
C LYS A 18 -4.44 3.42 -0.62
N SER A 19 -5.06 4.38 -1.30
CA SER A 19 -6.03 4.11 -2.37
C SER A 19 -5.39 3.38 -3.55
N GLU A 20 -4.39 4.02 -4.17
CA GLU A 20 -3.85 3.62 -5.47
C GLU A 20 -2.90 2.43 -5.41
N VAL A 21 -2.29 2.18 -4.24
CA VAL A 21 -1.32 1.08 -4.07
C VAL A 21 -1.90 -0.02 -3.20
N PHE A 22 -2.31 0.29 -1.97
CA PHE A 22 -2.75 -0.75 -1.02
C PHE A 22 -4.14 -1.31 -1.37
N ASP A 23 -5.16 -0.45 -1.48
CA ASP A 23 -6.54 -0.89 -1.76
C ASP A 23 -6.64 -1.50 -3.17
N SER A 24 -6.01 -0.88 -4.18
CA SER A 24 -5.95 -1.41 -5.55
C SER A 24 -5.26 -2.79 -5.61
N ALA A 25 -4.11 -2.98 -4.96
CA ALA A 25 -3.44 -4.28 -4.96
C ALA A 25 -4.32 -5.39 -4.36
N LEU A 26 -5.07 -5.07 -3.30
CA LEU A 26 -6.00 -6.04 -2.70
C LEU A 26 -7.21 -6.32 -3.58
N ALA A 27 -7.76 -5.30 -4.22
CA ALA A 27 -8.86 -5.46 -5.16
C ALA A 27 -8.45 -6.36 -6.34
N ASP A 28 -7.26 -6.14 -6.89
CA ASP A 28 -6.73 -6.90 -8.02
C ASP A 28 -6.46 -8.36 -7.66
N VAL A 29 -5.79 -8.61 -6.53
CA VAL A 29 -5.53 -9.96 -6.03
C VAL A 29 -6.85 -10.68 -5.73
N THR A 30 -7.77 -10.02 -5.01
CA THR A 30 -9.07 -10.61 -4.66
C THR A 30 -9.88 -10.95 -5.91
N THR A 31 -9.92 -10.05 -6.89
CA THR A 31 -10.62 -10.27 -8.16
C THR A 31 -10.00 -11.42 -8.93
N SER A 32 -8.68 -11.44 -9.06
CA SER A 32 -7.97 -12.50 -9.79
C SER A 32 -8.17 -13.88 -9.16
N LEU A 33 -8.19 -13.96 -7.82
CA LEU A 33 -8.40 -15.22 -7.11
C LEU A 33 -9.86 -15.68 -7.11
N ARG A 34 -10.84 -14.77 -6.98
CA ARG A 34 -12.27 -15.13 -6.90
C ARG A 34 -12.96 -15.25 -8.26
N ALA A 35 -12.77 -14.27 -9.13
CA ALA A 35 -13.44 -14.21 -10.43
C ALA A 35 -12.61 -14.85 -11.56
N GLY A 36 -11.35 -15.16 -11.28
CA GLY A 36 -10.38 -15.65 -12.24
C GLY A 36 -9.49 -14.54 -12.80
N PRO A 37 -8.31 -14.90 -13.35
CA PRO A 37 -7.35 -13.94 -13.86
C PRO A 37 -7.87 -13.20 -15.10
N PRO A 38 -7.59 -11.89 -15.24
CA PRO A 38 -8.10 -11.09 -16.35
C PRO A 38 -7.46 -11.48 -17.69
N GLY A 39 -8.17 -11.18 -18.78
CA GLY A 39 -7.69 -11.31 -20.16
C GLY A 39 -8.20 -12.56 -20.91
N ARG A 40 -7.92 -12.62 -22.22
CA ARG A 40 -8.41 -13.69 -23.11
C ARG A 40 -7.58 -14.98 -23.02
N ASN A 41 -6.32 -14.88 -22.60
CA ASN A 41 -5.42 -16.01 -22.41
C ASN A 41 -4.55 -15.77 -21.17
N PRO A 42 -5.13 -15.90 -19.96
CA PRO A 42 -4.40 -15.67 -18.71
C PRO A 42 -3.26 -16.68 -18.55
N GLY A 43 -2.15 -16.26 -17.95
CA GLY A 43 -0.99 -17.12 -17.78
C GLY A 43 -1.26 -18.30 -16.83
N ASP A 44 -0.63 -19.45 -17.11
CA ASP A 44 -0.87 -20.72 -16.42
C ASP A 44 -0.78 -20.63 -14.90
N ARG A 45 0.20 -19.87 -14.38
CA ARG A 45 0.37 -19.64 -12.94
C ARG A 45 -0.87 -18.99 -12.32
N ALA A 46 -1.45 -17.99 -12.98
CA ALA A 46 -2.60 -17.26 -12.45
C ALA A 46 -3.87 -18.13 -12.49
N VAL A 47 -4.04 -18.93 -13.54
CA VAL A 47 -5.11 -19.93 -13.65
C VAL A 47 -5.00 -20.97 -12.53
N ALA A 48 -3.79 -21.49 -12.29
CA ALA A 48 -3.55 -22.46 -11.22
C ALA A 48 -3.83 -21.89 -9.82
N LEU A 49 -3.43 -20.64 -9.55
CA LEU A 49 -3.71 -19.98 -8.28
C LEU A 49 -5.21 -19.75 -8.06
N HIS A 50 -5.93 -19.31 -9.09
CA HIS A 50 -7.39 -19.19 -9.04
C HIS A 50 -8.05 -20.54 -8.74
N ALA A 51 -7.72 -21.58 -9.52
CA ALA A 51 -8.31 -22.90 -9.34
C ALA A 51 -8.01 -23.51 -7.95
N TRP A 52 -6.80 -23.30 -7.44
CA TRP A 52 -6.43 -23.72 -6.08
C TRP A 52 -7.24 -22.95 -5.02
N PHE A 53 -7.34 -21.62 -5.14
CA PHE A 53 -8.09 -20.78 -4.21
C PHE A 53 -9.58 -21.11 -4.22
N ASP A 54 -10.17 -21.34 -5.39
CA ASP A 54 -11.58 -21.73 -5.55
C ASP A 54 -11.89 -23.07 -4.86
N GLY A 55 -10.91 -23.98 -4.83
CA GLY A 55 -11.03 -25.26 -4.12
C GLY A 55 -10.88 -25.19 -2.59
N LEU A 56 -10.51 -24.03 -2.02
CA LEU A 56 -10.39 -23.85 -0.58
C LEU A 56 -11.76 -23.64 0.10
N ASP A 57 -11.86 -24.00 1.38
CA ASP A 57 -13.03 -23.60 2.18
C ASP A 57 -13.06 -22.09 2.45
N MET A 58 -14.23 -21.56 2.82
CA MET A 58 -14.41 -20.13 3.07
C MET A 58 -13.50 -19.57 4.18
N ARG A 59 -13.07 -20.41 5.14
CA ARG A 59 -12.14 -19.99 6.19
C ARG A 59 -10.76 -19.76 5.59
N SER A 60 -10.26 -20.72 4.83
CA SER A 60 -8.95 -20.71 4.20
C SER A 60 -8.86 -19.62 3.13
N GLN A 61 -9.92 -19.43 2.33
CA GLN A 61 -10.02 -18.31 1.38
C GLN A 61 -9.87 -16.97 2.09
N ARG A 62 -10.55 -16.76 3.23
CA ARG A 62 -10.40 -15.54 4.04
C ARG A 62 -8.97 -15.39 4.55
N MET A 63 -8.37 -16.45 5.09
CA MET A 63 -6.98 -16.40 5.58
C MET A 63 -5.98 -16.02 4.48
N VAL A 64 -6.14 -16.51 3.25
CA VAL A 64 -5.27 -16.12 2.13
C VAL A 64 -5.41 -14.63 1.81
N LEU A 65 -6.63 -14.08 1.86
CA LEU A 65 -6.85 -12.65 1.62
C LEU A 65 -6.31 -11.77 2.76
N GLU A 66 -6.37 -12.24 4.01
CA GLU A 66 -5.71 -11.56 5.13
C GLU A 66 -4.18 -11.56 4.97
N VAL A 67 -3.58 -12.68 4.56
CA VAL A 67 -2.14 -12.73 4.25
C VAL A 67 -1.79 -11.75 3.11
N ALA A 68 -2.62 -11.66 2.08
CA ALA A 68 -2.42 -10.69 1.00
C ALA A 68 -2.51 -9.23 1.51
N ARG A 69 -3.45 -8.95 2.41
CA ARG A 69 -3.59 -7.66 3.09
C ARG A 69 -2.35 -7.31 3.90
N ASP A 70 -1.88 -8.22 4.74
CA ASP A 70 -0.69 -8.01 5.56
C ASP A 70 0.56 -7.80 4.70
N ALA A 71 0.71 -8.57 3.62
CA ALA A 71 1.82 -8.40 2.69
C ALA A 71 1.79 -7.04 1.97
N ALA A 72 0.61 -6.60 1.53
CA ALA A 72 0.44 -5.29 0.90
C ALA A 72 0.76 -4.15 1.87
N HIS A 73 0.26 -4.23 3.10
CA HIS A 73 0.55 -3.24 4.15
C HIS A 73 2.03 -3.21 4.49
N ALA A 74 2.64 -4.37 4.80
CA ALA A 74 4.05 -4.47 5.17
C ALA A 74 4.98 -3.93 4.08
N THR A 75 4.63 -4.14 2.81
CA THR A 75 5.39 -3.62 1.67
C THR A 75 5.32 -2.10 1.59
N LEU A 76 4.11 -1.52 1.60
CA LEU A 76 3.94 -0.07 1.51
C LEU A 76 4.53 0.63 2.75
N PHE A 77 4.23 0.11 3.95
CA PHE A 77 4.80 0.59 5.21
C PHE A 77 6.33 0.56 5.19
N GLY A 78 6.91 -0.53 4.69
CA GLY A 78 8.36 -0.69 4.59
C GLY A 78 9.02 0.33 3.66
N VAL A 79 8.38 0.65 2.53
CA VAL A 79 8.86 1.71 1.62
C VAL A 79 8.77 3.08 2.30
N LEU A 80 7.67 3.38 2.99
CA LEU A 80 7.53 4.64 3.70
C LEU A 80 8.58 4.78 4.82
N CYS A 81 8.90 3.70 5.54
CA CYS A 81 9.99 3.70 6.53
C CYS A 81 11.35 4.07 5.92
N VAL A 82 11.64 3.59 4.70
CA VAL A 82 12.85 3.97 3.96
C VAL A 82 12.83 5.46 3.63
N LEU A 83 11.70 5.95 3.10
CA LEU A 83 11.55 7.37 2.75
C LEU A 83 11.66 8.28 3.98
N ASP A 84 11.16 7.85 5.14
CA ASP A 84 11.25 8.58 6.39
C ASP A 84 12.63 8.48 7.06
N GLY A 85 13.55 7.68 6.52
CA GLY A 85 14.90 7.50 7.06
C GLY A 85 14.96 6.68 8.36
N VAL A 86 13.91 5.93 8.69
CA VAL A 86 13.88 5.02 9.85
C VAL A 86 14.24 3.58 9.47
N ARG A 87 14.50 3.33 8.19
CA ARG A 87 15.06 2.08 7.66
C ARG A 87 16.19 2.40 6.69
N ASP A 88 17.40 2.06 7.09
CA ASP A 88 18.61 2.32 6.30
C ASP A 88 18.65 1.47 5.03
N ILE A 89 19.11 2.07 3.93
CA ILE A 89 19.31 1.40 2.63
C ILE A 89 20.73 1.58 2.07
N ASP A 90 21.59 2.26 2.81
CA ASP A 90 22.98 2.56 2.46
C ASP A 90 23.91 2.36 3.67
N ASP A 91 25.21 2.36 3.39
CA ASP A 91 26.24 2.24 4.42
C ASP A 91 26.45 3.58 5.14
N PRO A 92 26.83 3.57 6.44
CA PRO A 92 27.16 4.78 7.15
C PRO A 92 28.29 5.60 6.47
N PRO A 93 28.21 6.94 6.47
CA PRO A 93 27.11 7.75 6.98
C PRO A 93 25.87 7.71 6.06
N HIS A 94 24.70 7.50 6.66
CA HIS A 94 23.44 7.35 5.94
C HIS A 94 23.01 8.63 5.22
N SER A 95 22.39 8.45 4.05
CA SER A 95 21.80 9.53 3.24
C SER A 95 20.42 9.91 3.74
N GLU A 96 20.13 11.22 3.78
CA GLU A 96 18.75 11.70 3.96
C GLU A 96 18.00 11.65 2.62
N LEU A 97 16.85 10.97 2.59
CA LEU A 97 15.95 11.02 1.46
C LEU A 97 14.99 12.20 1.62
N ILE A 98 14.89 13.06 0.60
CA ILE A 98 13.99 14.23 0.60
C ILE A 98 12.98 14.07 -0.52
N LEU A 99 11.72 13.83 -0.16
CA LEU A 99 10.61 13.75 -1.09
C LEU A 99 9.86 15.08 -1.11
N THR A 100 9.65 15.65 -2.29
CA THR A 100 8.95 16.93 -2.46
C THR A 100 7.81 16.83 -3.47
N ALA A 101 6.67 17.45 -3.14
CA ALA A 101 5.61 17.74 -4.08
C ALA A 101 5.84 19.13 -4.69
N VAL A 102 5.78 19.23 -6.01
CA VAL A 102 5.99 20.48 -6.76
C VAL A 102 4.77 20.74 -7.63
N ASN A 103 4.22 21.95 -7.57
CA ASN A 103 3.18 22.42 -8.48
C ASN A 103 3.43 23.89 -8.86
N ALA A 104 2.52 24.49 -9.64
CA ALA A 104 2.63 25.89 -10.07
C ALA A 104 2.65 26.89 -8.90
N ASP A 105 2.14 26.50 -7.73
CA ASP A 105 2.00 27.33 -6.55
C ASP A 105 3.16 27.14 -5.54
N GLY A 106 4.06 26.16 -5.74
CA GLY A 106 5.29 26.02 -4.96
C GLY A 106 5.83 24.60 -4.79
N ILE A 107 6.66 24.43 -3.75
CA ILE A 107 7.29 23.17 -3.34
C ILE A 107 6.91 22.88 -1.89
N ARG A 108 6.55 21.63 -1.58
CA ARG A 108 6.31 21.14 -0.22
C ARG A 108 7.05 19.84 0.01
N ARG A 109 7.73 19.70 1.15
CA ARG A 109 8.32 18.42 1.58
C ARG A 109 7.21 17.47 2.04
N LEU A 110 7.23 16.23 1.55
CA LEU A 110 6.25 15.20 1.86
C LEU A 110 6.65 14.34 3.06
N ASN A 111 7.95 14.13 3.30
CA ASN A 111 8.49 13.36 4.42
C ASN A 111 9.28 14.26 5.41
N PRO A 112 8.65 15.27 6.04
CA PRO A 112 9.32 16.07 7.08
C PRO A 112 9.58 15.22 8.33
N MET A 113 10.60 15.58 9.11
CA MET A 113 10.98 14.83 10.33
C MET A 113 9.88 14.84 11.39
N GLU A 114 9.04 15.87 11.40
CA GLU A 114 7.95 16.07 12.37
C GLU A 114 6.71 15.22 12.08
N GLU A 115 6.57 14.71 10.85
CA GLU A 115 5.40 13.95 10.39
C GLU A 115 5.84 12.82 9.47
N ALA A 116 6.07 11.65 10.07
CA ALA A 116 6.52 10.47 9.35
C ALA A 116 5.38 9.84 8.52
N LEU A 117 5.66 9.56 7.25
CA LEU A 117 4.68 8.98 6.32
C LEU A 117 4.20 7.58 6.76
N HIS A 118 5.08 6.77 7.34
CA HIS A 118 4.74 5.44 7.81
C HIS A 118 3.75 5.44 8.98
N ASP A 119 3.82 6.45 9.86
CA ASP A 119 2.86 6.64 10.94
C ASP A 119 1.50 7.08 10.42
N LEU A 120 1.48 7.99 9.44
CA LEU A 120 0.26 8.40 8.75
C LEU A 120 -0.44 7.19 8.08
N LEU A 121 0.33 6.26 7.51
CA LEU A 121 -0.24 5.03 6.93
C LEU A 121 -0.88 4.15 8.02
N ASN A 122 -0.18 3.92 9.13
CA ASN A 122 -0.70 3.10 10.23
C ASN A 122 -1.94 3.70 10.89
N ALA A 123 -2.06 5.03 10.92
CA ALA A 123 -3.26 5.70 11.41
C ALA A 123 -4.51 5.44 10.53
N THR A 124 -4.31 5.08 9.25
CA THR A 124 -5.40 4.88 8.28
C THR A 124 -5.65 3.41 7.91
N VAL A 125 -4.68 2.54 8.11
CA VAL A 125 -4.81 1.08 7.93
C VAL A 125 -4.93 0.43 9.29
N HIS A 126 -6.15 0.15 9.73
CA HIS A 126 -6.36 -0.65 10.94
C HIS A 126 -5.89 -2.10 10.70
N PRO A 127 -5.34 -2.77 11.75
CA PRO A 127 -5.24 -4.23 11.75
C PRO A 127 -6.63 -4.84 11.52
N PRO A 128 -6.73 -6.06 10.97
CA PRO A 128 -8.01 -6.72 10.74
C PRO A 128 -8.84 -6.66 12.03
N SER A 129 -9.95 -5.93 11.96
CA SER A 129 -10.86 -5.71 13.09
C SER A 129 -11.73 -6.93 13.36
N GLU A 130 -11.67 -7.94 12.48
CA GLU A 130 -12.47 -9.14 12.59
C GLU A 130 -11.75 -10.17 13.47
N PRO A 131 -12.39 -10.66 14.55
CA PRO A 131 -11.84 -11.74 15.33
C PRO A 131 -11.62 -12.96 14.44
N ALA A 132 -10.51 -13.65 14.65
CA ALA A 132 -10.20 -14.89 13.94
C ALA A 132 -11.44 -15.82 13.95
N PRO A 133 -11.89 -16.33 12.79
CA PRO A 133 -13.03 -17.23 12.75
C PRO A 133 -12.70 -18.46 13.61
N LYS A 134 -13.56 -18.73 14.61
CA LYS A 134 -13.52 -19.97 15.40
C LYS A 134 -13.57 -21.17 14.45
#